data_AF-A0A932KD70-F1
#
_entry.id   AF-A0A932KD70-F1
#
_cell.length_a   1.000
_cell.length_b   1.000
_cell.length_c   1.000
_cell.angle_alpha   90.00
_cell.angle_beta   90.00
_cell.angle_gamma   90.00
#
_symmetry.space_group_name_H-M   'P 1'
#
loop_
_entity.id
_entity.type
_entity.pdbx_description
1 polymer ?
#
loop_
_entity_poly.entity_id
_entity_poly.type
_entity_poly.pdbx_seq_one_letter_code
_entity_poly.pdbx_strand_id
1 'polypeptide(L)'
;VFWDEVFREVAKDYPDIRTASLLVDAACLNFVRRPESFDVVVASNLFGDILTDLSAAIVGGLGLAPAANLNPSRQYPSMFEPVHGSAPDIAGKGIANPLASILTAGMMLDFLSEKSAASCVNRAVARVLADRKVRTPDMGGTATTRQVADEVIRAIQMLHAQKV
;
A
#
# COMPACT_ATOMS: atom_id res chain seq x y z
N VAL A 1 23.29 2.91 17.67
CA VAL A 1 23.70 1.73 16.86
C VAL A 1 24.06 2.17 15.45
N PHE A 2 24.75 1.36 14.64
CA PHE A 2 25.20 1.72 13.28
C PHE A 2 24.08 2.33 12.42
N TRP A 3 22.84 1.81 12.53
CA TRP A 3 21.66 2.37 11.87
C TRP A 3 21.43 3.86 12.18
N ASP A 4 21.54 4.25 13.46
CA ASP A 4 21.35 5.64 13.88
C ASP A 4 22.49 6.56 13.45
N GLU A 5 23.70 6.00 13.29
CA GLU A 5 24.86 6.74 12.79
C GLU A 5 24.67 7.07 11.32
N VAL A 6 24.34 6.07 10.49
CA VAL A 6 24.07 6.26 9.05
C VAL A 6 22.89 7.20 8.84
N PHE A 7 21.80 7.04 9.59
CA PHE A 7 20.65 7.94 9.48
C PHE A 7 21.02 9.40 9.79
N ARG A 8 21.78 9.64 10.87
CA ARG A 8 22.25 10.99 11.22
C ARG A 8 23.23 11.57 10.21
N GLU A 9 24.00 10.73 9.53
CA GLU A 9 24.89 11.18 8.46
C GLU A 9 24.08 11.67 7.26
N VAL A 10 23.16 10.84 6.75
CA VAL A 10 22.30 11.19 5.60
C VAL A 10 21.39 12.38 5.91
N ALA A 11 20.86 12.49 7.13
CA ALA A 11 19.98 13.59 7.52
C ALA A 11 20.62 14.99 7.37
N LYS A 12 21.96 15.09 7.41
CA LYS A 12 22.67 16.37 7.21
C LYS A 12 22.47 16.94 5.81
N ASP A 13 22.23 16.08 4.83
CA ASP A 13 22.02 16.48 3.44
C ASP A 13 20.58 16.98 3.20
N TYR A 14 19.68 16.81 4.17
CA TYR A 14 18.26 17.16 4.08
C TYR A 14 17.79 17.98 5.32
N PRO A 15 18.36 19.17 5.57
CA PRO A 15 18.10 19.95 6.79
C PRO A 15 16.64 20.44 6.92
N ASP A 16 15.90 20.51 5.81
CA ASP A 16 14.50 20.94 5.78
C ASP A 16 13.53 19.83 6.24
N ILE A 17 13.99 18.58 6.34
CA ILE A 17 13.16 17.45 6.79
C ILE A 17 13.34 17.28 8.31
N ARG A 18 12.22 17.41 9.05
CA ARG A 18 12.21 17.14 10.50
C ARG A 18 12.36 15.64 10.76
N THR A 19 13.32 15.26 11.59
CA THR A 19 13.58 13.86 11.95
C THR A 19 13.26 13.58 13.41
N ALA A 20 12.75 12.38 13.71
CA ALA A 20 12.62 11.85 15.06
C ALA A 20 13.01 10.36 15.06
N SER A 21 13.55 9.87 16.19
CA SER A 21 13.87 8.45 16.37
C SER A 21 13.03 7.87 17.50
N LEU A 22 12.52 6.66 17.30
CA LEU A 22 11.74 5.89 18.27
C LEU A 22 12.33 4.49 18.38
N LEU A 23 12.31 3.94 19.59
CA LEU A 23 12.49 2.50 19.78
C LEU A 23 11.29 1.76 19.17
N VAL A 24 11.54 0.55 18.65
CA VAL A 24 10.53 -0.20 17.88
C VAL A 24 9.28 -0.55 18.71
N ASP A 25 9.45 -0.82 20.01
CA ASP A 25 8.35 -1.07 20.94
C ASP A 25 7.45 0.17 21.10
N ALA A 26 8.05 1.34 21.30
CA ALA A 26 7.36 2.62 21.35
C ALA A 26 6.72 2.98 20.00
N ALA A 27 7.38 2.65 18.88
CA ALA A 27 6.81 2.83 17.55
C ALA A 27 5.55 1.97 17.38
N CYS A 28 5.61 0.66 17.66
CA CYS A 28 4.45 -0.24 17.60
C CYS A 28 3.28 0.26 18.47
N LEU A 29 3.56 0.69 19.71
CA LEU A 29 2.53 1.26 20.59
C LEU A 29 1.90 2.52 19.97
N ASN A 30 2.70 3.39 19.37
CA ASN A 30 2.23 4.64 18.80
C ASN A 30 1.50 4.46 17.47
N PHE A 31 1.87 3.46 16.66
CA PHE A 31 1.11 3.07 15.46
C PHE A 31 -0.33 2.74 15.82
N VAL A 32 -0.56 2.04 16.94
CA VAL A 32 -1.92 1.71 17.39
C VAL A 32 -2.62 2.92 18.04
N ARG A 33 -1.91 3.68 18.87
CA ARG A 33 -2.53 4.75 19.68
C ARG A 33 -2.75 6.07 18.95
N ARG A 34 -1.87 6.41 18.00
CA ARG A 34 -1.82 7.69 17.30
C ARG A 34 -1.14 7.57 15.91
N PRO A 35 -1.66 6.70 15.02
CA PRO A 35 -1.06 6.48 13.69
C PRO A 35 -0.89 7.78 12.89
N GLU A 36 -1.76 8.77 13.09
CA GLU A 36 -1.73 10.07 12.44
C GLU A 36 -0.50 10.94 12.78
N SER A 37 0.26 10.56 13.81
CA SER A 37 1.51 11.24 14.19
C SER A 37 2.71 10.88 13.31
N PHE A 38 2.56 9.87 12.45
CA PHE A 38 3.60 9.41 11.52
C PHE A 38 3.38 9.98 10.12
N ASP A 39 4.48 10.26 9.42
CA ASP A 39 4.48 10.68 8.01
C ASP A 39 5.28 9.66 7.18
N VAL A 40 6.61 9.68 7.29
CA VAL A 40 7.51 8.70 6.67
C VAL A 40 8.25 7.92 7.76
N VAL A 41 8.26 6.59 7.65
CA VAL A 41 8.95 5.69 8.57
C VAL A 41 10.07 4.96 7.83
N VAL A 42 11.28 5.02 8.38
CA VAL A 42 12.45 4.30 7.87
C VAL A 42 12.94 3.37 8.97
N ALA A 43 13.04 2.08 8.66
CA ALA A 43 13.40 1.04 9.61
C ALA A 43 14.30 -0.02 8.97
N SER A 44 15.01 -0.79 9.80
CA SER A 44 15.74 -1.97 9.33
C SER A 44 14.77 -3.03 8.82
N ASN A 45 15.26 -4.00 8.04
CA ASN A 45 14.43 -5.01 7.36
C ASN A 45 13.38 -5.65 8.30
N LEU A 46 13.82 -6.26 9.41
CA LEU A 46 12.92 -6.92 10.38
C LEU A 46 11.89 -5.97 10.99
N PHE A 47 12.29 -4.75 11.36
CA PHE A 47 11.35 -3.79 11.97
C PHE A 47 10.41 -3.19 10.94
N GLY A 48 10.87 -2.99 9.70
CA GLY A 48 10.05 -2.59 8.57
C GLY A 48 8.94 -3.59 8.34
N ASP A 49 9.26 -4.88 8.24
CA ASP A 49 8.30 -5.98 8.04
C ASP A 49 7.18 -5.98 9.09
N ILE A 50 7.56 -5.87 10.37
CA ILE A 50 6.60 -5.80 11.49
C ILE A 50 5.72 -4.54 11.39
N LEU A 51 6.31 -3.38 11.12
CA LEU A 51 5.59 -2.11 11.10
C LEU A 51 4.68 -2.00 9.89
N THR A 52 5.05 -2.54 8.73
CA THR A 52 4.22 -2.51 7.52
C THR A 52 2.97 -3.38 7.68
N ASP A 53 3.09 -4.56 8.29
CA ASP A 53 1.95 -5.44 8.58
C ASP A 53 1.00 -4.82 9.62
N LEU A 54 1.57 -4.21 10.68
CA LEU A 54 0.79 -3.47 11.67
C LEU A 54 0.02 -2.31 11.01
N SER A 55 0.68 -1.57 10.12
CA SER A 55 0.08 -0.47 9.36
C SER A 55 -1.08 -0.95 8.50
N ALA A 56 -0.89 -2.06 7.78
CA ALA A 56 -1.93 -2.66 6.95
C ALA A 56 -3.16 -3.02 7.79
N ALA A 57 -2.97 -3.63 8.97
CA ALA A 57 -4.06 -3.97 9.88
C ALA A 57 -4.84 -2.72 10.37
N ILE A 58 -4.15 -1.61 10.65
CA ILE A 58 -4.78 -0.36 11.10
C ILE A 58 -5.69 0.24 10.02
N VAL A 59 -5.28 0.19 8.74
CA VAL A 59 -6.01 0.85 7.64
C VAL A 59 -7.10 0.00 6.98
N GLY A 60 -7.28 -1.25 7.41
CA GLY A 60 -8.35 -2.13 6.93
C GLY A 60 -7.93 -3.52 6.46
N GLY A 61 -6.65 -3.87 6.59
CA GLY A 61 -6.11 -5.21 6.35
C GLY A 61 -5.12 -5.30 5.20
N LEU A 62 -4.41 -6.43 5.14
CA LEU A 62 -3.40 -6.74 4.13
C LEU A 62 -3.94 -6.73 2.69
N GLY A 63 -5.25 -6.96 2.50
CA GLY A 63 -5.93 -6.87 1.20
C GLY A 63 -5.99 -5.47 0.59
N LEU A 64 -5.55 -4.45 1.33
CA LEU A 64 -5.53 -3.04 0.91
C LEU A 64 -4.11 -2.43 0.90
N ALA A 65 -3.07 -3.23 1.15
CA ALA A 65 -1.69 -2.75 1.29
C ALA A 65 -0.85 -2.98 0.02
N PRO A 66 -0.72 -1.98 -0.88
CA PRO A 66 0.20 -2.07 -2.01
C PRO A 66 1.65 -1.85 -1.57
N ALA A 67 2.60 -2.39 -2.33
CA ALA A 67 4.03 -2.19 -2.07
C ALA A 67 4.89 -2.23 -3.35
N ALA A 68 6.13 -1.79 -3.20
CA ALA A 68 7.13 -1.81 -4.27
C ALA A 68 8.55 -1.97 -3.69
N ASN A 69 9.32 -2.85 -4.32
CA ASN A 69 10.74 -3.04 -4.11
C ASN A 69 11.50 -2.31 -5.23
N LEU A 70 11.93 -1.09 -4.94
CA LEU A 70 12.51 -0.20 -5.94
C LEU A 70 14.02 -0.40 -6.07
N ASN A 71 14.51 -0.37 -7.32
CA ASN A 71 15.90 -0.13 -7.63
C ASN A 71 16.05 1.36 -8.03
N PRO A 72 16.51 2.26 -7.14
CA PRO A 72 16.47 3.69 -7.41
C PRO A 72 17.33 4.12 -8.61
N SER A 73 18.44 3.42 -8.89
CA SER A 73 19.29 3.69 -10.04
C SER A 73 18.69 3.26 -11.38
N ARG A 74 17.62 2.46 -11.37
CA ARG A 74 16.95 1.88 -12.54
C ARG A 74 17.86 1.04 -13.45
N GLN A 75 19.03 0.63 -12.96
CA GLN A 75 19.94 -0.25 -13.69
C GLN A 75 19.37 -1.67 -13.76
N TYR A 76 18.63 -2.07 -12.73
CA TYR A 76 17.94 -3.35 -12.62
C TYR A 76 16.42 -3.10 -12.47
N PRO A 77 15.58 -4.08 -12.84
CA PRO A 77 14.13 -3.94 -12.70
C PRO A 77 13.74 -3.74 -11.23
N SER A 78 12.75 -2.88 -11.01
CA SER A 78 12.02 -2.80 -9.74
C SER A 78 10.90 -3.84 -9.72
N MET A 79 10.54 -4.34 -8.54
CA MET A 79 9.44 -5.29 -8.35
C MET A 79 8.26 -4.60 -7.68
N PHE A 80 7.05 -4.88 -8.16
CA PHE A 80 5.81 -4.35 -7.63
C PHE A 80 4.94 -5.52 -7.19
N GLU A 81 4.80 -5.70 -5.89
CA GLU A 81 4.05 -6.79 -5.28
C GLU A 81 3.28 -6.26 -4.06
N PRO A 82 2.05 -6.75 -3.78
CA PRO A 82 1.34 -6.39 -2.57
C PRO A 82 2.03 -6.95 -1.33
N VAL A 83 1.76 -6.37 -0.15
CA VAL A 83 2.37 -6.83 1.12
C VAL A 83 1.89 -8.23 1.52
N HIS A 84 0.66 -8.60 1.14
CA HIS A 84 0.06 -9.85 1.60
C HIS A 84 0.76 -11.11 1.03
N GLY A 85 0.73 -12.19 1.82
CA GLY A 85 1.23 -13.51 1.40
C GLY A 85 0.30 -14.26 0.43
N SER A 86 0.56 -15.57 0.29
CA SER A 86 -0.13 -16.47 -0.65
C SER A 86 -1.56 -16.88 -0.26
N ALA A 87 -1.94 -16.69 1.01
CA ALA A 87 -3.24 -17.08 1.59
C ALA A 87 -3.75 -18.47 1.14
N PRO A 88 -3.03 -19.57 1.46
CA PRO A 88 -3.34 -20.91 0.95
C PRO A 88 -4.72 -21.43 1.36
N ASP A 89 -5.22 -20.99 2.50
CA ASP A 89 -6.52 -21.33 3.05
C ASP A 89 -7.70 -20.82 2.20
N ILE A 90 -7.49 -19.80 1.37
CA ILE A 90 -8.49 -19.25 0.44
C ILE A 90 -8.14 -19.41 -1.05
N ALA A 91 -6.99 -20.02 -1.36
CA ALA A 91 -6.55 -20.26 -2.72
C ALA A 91 -7.61 -21.07 -3.50
N GLY A 92 -7.90 -20.63 -4.73
CA GLY A 92 -8.91 -21.26 -5.60
C GLY A 92 -10.38 -21.04 -5.21
N LYS A 93 -10.66 -20.36 -4.09
CA LYS A 93 -12.05 -20.12 -3.62
C LYS A 93 -12.70 -18.88 -4.22
N GLY A 94 -11.94 -18.03 -4.92
CA GLY A 94 -12.46 -16.82 -5.56
C GLY A 94 -12.93 -15.74 -4.57
N ILE A 95 -12.38 -15.71 -3.36
CA ILE A 95 -12.75 -14.76 -2.29
C ILE A 95 -11.58 -13.86 -1.83
N ALA A 96 -10.41 -13.95 -2.47
CA ALA A 96 -9.29 -13.07 -2.20
C ALA A 96 -9.62 -11.62 -2.59
N ASN A 97 -9.17 -10.65 -1.79
CA ASN A 97 -9.33 -9.23 -2.10
C ASN A 97 -8.31 -8.80 -3.18
N PRO A 98 -8.73 -8.36 -4.37
CA PRO A 98 -7.80 -8.00 -5.44
C PRO A 98 -7.23 -6.59 -5.30
N LEU A 99 -7.69 -5.78 -4.34
CA LEU A 99 -7.44 -4.34 -4.31
C LEU A 99 -5.97 -3.99 -4.06
N ALA A 100 -5.26 -4.70 -3.16
CA ALA A 100 -3.83 -4.50 -2.97
C ALA A 100 -3.04 -4.69 -4.27
N SER A 101 -3.28 -5.79 -4.99
CA SER A 101 -2.64 -6.06 -6.29
C SER A 101 -2.95 -4.99 -7.34
N ILE A 102 -4.19 -4.52 -7.39
CA ILE A 102 -4.60 -3.44 -8.30
C ILE A 102 -3.91 -2.12 -7.95
N LEU A 103 -3.84 -1.76 -6.67
CA LEU A 103 -3.15 -0.57 -6.20
C LEU A 103 -1.63 -0.65 -6.45
N THR A 104 -1.03 -1.83 -6.27
CA THR A 104 0.36 -2.12 -6.64
C THR A 104 0.61 -1.88 -8.13
N ALA A 105 -0.31 -2.30 -9.01
CA ALA A 105 -0.23 -1.96 -10.43
C ALA A 105 -0.35 -0.45 -10.67
N GLY A 106 -1.16 0.26 -9.86
CA GLY A 106 -1.20 1.72 -9.84
C GLY A 106 0.15 2.37 -9.50
N MET A 107 0.87 1.85 -8.50
CA MET A 107 2.23 2.30 -8.16
C MET A 107 3.22 2.05 -9.31
N MET A 108 3.11 0.89 -9.97
CA MET A 108 3.94 0.56 -11.13
C MET A 108 3.71 1.53 -12.29
N LEU A 109 2.45 1.83 -12.62
CA LEU A 109 2.11 2.82 -13.65
C LEU A 109 2.71 4.19 -13.31
N ASP A 110 2.63 4.62 -12.05
CA ASP A 110 3.21 5.87 -11.61
C ASP A 110 4.74 5.92 -11.79
N PHE A 111 5.43 4.82 -11.47
CA PHE A 111 6.88 4.65 -11.66
C PHE A 111 7.30 4.69 -13.13
N LEU A 112 6.45 4.16 -14.02
CA LEU A 112 6.60 4.17 -15.48
C LEU A 112 6.20 5.52 -16.12
N SER A 113 5.88 6.54 -15.32
CA SER A 113 5.43 7.87 -15.76
C SER A 113 4.03 7.91 -16.39
N GLU A 114 3.24 6.85 -16.25
CA GLU A 114 1.83 6.77 -16.68
C GLU A 114 0.89 7.40 -15.64
N LYS A 115 1.12 8.68 -15.32
CA LYS A 115 0.47 9.40 -14.21
C LYS A 115 -1.06 9.43 -14.31
N SER A 116 -1.61 9.59 -15.53
CA SER A 116 -3.06 9.62 -15.76
C SER A 116 -3.69 8.26 -15.49
N ALA A 117 -3.02 7.17 -15.87
CA ALA A 117 -3.47 5.81 -15.64
C ALA A 117 -3.40 5.44 -14.15
N ALA A 118 -2.26 5.74 -13.50
CA ALA A 118 -2.08 5.55 -12.06
C ALA A 118 -3.17 6.29 -11.25
N SER A 119 -3.41 7.56 -11.58
CA SER A 119 -4.48 8.35 -10.96
C SER A 119 -5.87 7.74 -11.18
N CYS A 120 -6.13 7.21 -12.38
CA CYS A 120 -7.40 6.55 -12.70
C CYS A 120 -7.62 5.31 -11.82
N VAL A 121 -6.61 4.45 -11.69
CA VAL A 121 -6.65 3.25 -10.83
C VAL A 121 -6.92 3.62 -9.37
N ASN A 122 -6.14 4.56 -8.82
CA ASN A 122 -6.29 4.98 -7.42
C ASN A 122 -7.68 5.57 -7.15
N ARG A 123 -8.19 6.41 -8.05
CA ARG A 123 -9.54 6.99 -7.93
C ARG A 123 -10.64 5.94 -8.06
N ALA A 124 -10.48 4.97 -8.96
CA ALA A 124 -11.43 3.89 -9.13
C ALA A 124 -11.54 3.04 -7.87
N VAL A 125 -10.40 2.60 -7.32
CA VAL A 125 -10.36 1.83 -6.06
C VAL A 125 -10.96 2.64 -4.91
N ALA A 126 -10.58 3.90 -4.76
CA ALA A 126 -11.14 4.78 -3.73
C ALA A 126 -12.67 4.93 -3.85
N ARG A 127 -13.20 5.02 -5.08
CA ARG A 127 -14.64 5.09 -5.34
C ARG A 127 -15.35 3.80 -4.94
N VAL A 128 -14.82 2.63 -5.33
CA VAL A 128 -15.40 1.32 -4.98
C VAL A 128 -15.44 1.14 -3.46
N LEU A 129 -14.37 1.51 -2.75
CA LEU A 129 -14.30 1.46 -1.30
C LEU A 129 -15.29 2.43 -0.63
N ALA A 130 -15.41 3.66 -1.15
CA ALA A 130 -16.33 4.67 -0.63
C ALA A 130 -17.80 4.27 -0.79
N ASP A 131 -18.15 3.58 -1.88
CA ASP A 131 -19.51 3.13 -2.15
C ASP A 131 -19.95 1.99 -1.20
N ARG A 132 -19.00 1.23 -0.62
CA ARG A 132 -19.21 0.14 0.37
C ARG A 132 -20.13 -1.01 -0.07
N LYS A 133 -20.50 -1.08 -1.36
CA LYS A 133 -21.46 -2.06 -1.91
C LYS A 133 -20.84 -3.42 -2.22
N VAL A 134 -19.64 -3.45 -2.83
CA VAL A 134 -18.99 -4.68 -3.29
C VAL A 134 -17.71 -4.88 -2.50
N ARG A 135 -17.74 -5.80 -1.53
CA ARG A 135 -16.65 -6.05 -0.58
C ARG A 135 -16.40 -7.54 -0.42
N THR A 136 -15.14 -7.94 -0.46
CA THR A 136 -14.69 -9.31 -0.15
C THR A 136 -14.83 -9.64 1.33
N PRO A 137 -14.74 -10.93 1.73
CA PRO A 137 -14.93 -11.35 3.13
C PRO A 137 -13.97 -10.73 4.15
N ASP A 138 -12.72 -10.44 3.76
CA ASP A 138 -11.74 -9.75 4.62
C ASP A 138 -12.20 -8.34 5.02
N MET A 139 -13.00 -7.68 4.17
CA MET A 139 -13.62 -6.38 4.44
C MET A 139 -15.04 -6.49 5.02
N GLY A 140 -15.43 -7.69 5.48
CA GLY A 140 -16.74 -7.98 6.06
C GLY A 140 -17.90 -8.03 5.05
N GLY A 141 -17.61 -8.27 3.77
CA GLY A 141 -18.62 -8.44 2.73
C GLY A 141 -18.79 -9.88 2.26
N THR A 142 -19.56 -10.06 1.18
CA THR A 142 -19.85 -11.38 0.59
C THR A 142 -19.48 -11.46 -0.89
N ALA A 143 -18.85 -10.40 -1.43
CA ALA A 143 -18.47 -10.36 -2.84
C ALA A 143 -17.27 -11.27 -3.11
N THR A 144 -17.25 -11.83 -4.31
CA THR A 144 -16.12 -12.59 -4.84
C THR A 144 -15.02 -11.66 -5.35
N THR A 145 -13.81 -12.19 -5.51
CA THR A 145 -12.68 -11.51 -6.17
C THR A 145 -13.09 -10.92 -7.51
N ARG A 146 -13.85 -11.69 -8.31
CA ARG A 146 -14.31 -11.26 -9.63
C ARG A 146 -15.28 -10.09 -9.54
N GLN A 147 -16.25 -10.14 -8.62
CA GLN A 147 -17.22 -9.06 -8.45
C GLN A 147 -16.55 -7.74 -8.04
N VAL A 148 -15.56 -7.78 -7.14
CA VAL A 148 -14.78 -6.59 -6.77
C VAL A 148 -13.98 -6.07 -7.97
N ALA A 149 -13.31 -6.96 -8.72
CA ALA A 149 -12.55 -6.57 -9.91
C ALA A 149 -13.45 -5.94 -11.00
N ASP A 150 -14.61 -6.52 -11.27
CA ASP A 150 -15.59 -6.01 -12.23
C ASP A 150 -16.09 -4.61 -11.83
N GLU A 151 -16.29 -4.37 -10.52
CA GLU A 151 -16.66 -3.04 -10.01
C GLU A 151 -15.54 -2.01 -10.24
N VAL A 152 -14.29 -2.38 -10.00
CA VAL A 152 -13.14 -1.51 -10.28
C VAL A 152 -13.04 -1.19 -11.77
N ILE A 153 -13.22 -2.18 -12.66
CA ILE A 153 -13.24 -1.97 -14.11
C ILE A 153 -14.35 -0.99 -14.49
N ARG A 154 -15.54 -1.15 -13.94
CA ARG A 154 -16.67 -0.24 -14.19
C ARG A 154 -16.33 1.18 -13.73
N ALA A 155 -15.73 1.34 -12.55
CA ALA A 155 -15.32 2.64 -12.04
C ALA A 155 -14.25 3.30 -12.93
N ILE A 156 -13.28 2.55 -13.44
CA ILE A 156 -12.29 3.03 -14.41
C ILE A 156 -12.98 3.53 -15.69
N GLN A 157 -13.91 2.75 -16.24
CA GLN A 157 -14.66 3.13 -17.45
C GLN A 157 -15.46 4.42 -17.27
N MET A 158 -16.14 4.57 -16.12
CA MET A 158 -16.86 5.81 -15.80
C MET A 158 -15.93 7.01 -15.69
N LEU A 159 -14.79 6.87 -15.01
CA LEU A 159 -13.80 7.94 -14.85
C LEU A 159 -13.14 8.33 -16.18
N HIS A 160 -12.97 7.37 -17.09
CA HIS A 160 -12.46 7.63 -18.43
C HIS A 160 -13.49 8.39 -19.28
N ALA A 161 -14.76 7.97 -19.25
CA ALA A 161 -15.84 8.64 -19.98
C ALA A 161 -16.10 10.09 -19.53
N GLN A 162 -15.74 10.45 -18.29
CA GLN A 162 -15.84 11.83 -17.77
C GLN A 162 -14.67 12.73 -18.19
N LYS A 163 -13.60 12.18 -18.76
CA LYS A 163 -12.43 12.93 -19.25
C LYS A 163 -12.52 13.25 -20.76
N VAL A 164 -13.43 12.60 -21.48
CA VAL A 164 -13.75 12.85 -22.90
C VAL A 164 -14.90 13.85 -22.97
#